data_AF-A0A4P0XXA1-F1
#
_entry.id   AF-A0A4P0XXA1-F1
#
_cell.length_a   1.000
_cell.length_b   1.000
_cell.length_c   1.000
_cell.angle_alpha   90.00
_cell.angle_beta   90.00
_cell.angle_gamma   90.00
#
_symmetry.space_group_name_H-M   'P 1'
#
loop_
_entity.id
_entity.type
_entity.pdbx_description
1 polymer ?
#
loop_
_entity_poly.entity_id
_entity_poly.type
_entity_poly.pdbx_seq_one_letter_code
_entity_poly.pdbx_strand_id
1 'polypeptide(L)'
;MCATTCFKLLRKYRDQGEKFDVIVMDPPKFVENKSQLMGACRGYKDINMLAIQLLNPGGVLLTFSCSGLMTTDLFQKIIADAAIDAGRDVQFIEQFRQAADHPVIATYPEGLYLKGFACRVM
;
A
#
# COMPACT_ATOMS: atom_id res chain seq x y z
N MET A 1 -14.55 -7.55 -7.48
CA MET A 1 -14.66 -7.11 -8.89
C MET A 1 -13.96 -5.79 -9.22
N CYS A 2 -13.67 -4.90 -8.25
CA CYS A 2 -13.03 -3.59 -8.51
C CYS A 2 -11.50 -3.65 -8.72
N ALA A 3 -10.78 -4.51 -7.97
CA ALA A 3 -9.30 -4.57 -8.03
C ALA A 3 -8.77 -4.89 -9.43
N THR A 4 -9.39 -5.84 -10.15
CA THR A 4 -8.96 -6.26 -11.49
C THR A 4 -9.00 -5.13 -12.51
N THR A 5 -9.90 -4.15 -12.36
CA THR A 5 -9.96 -2.96 -13.21
C THR A 5 -8.86 -1.96 -12.85
N CYS A 6 -8.60 -1.75 -11.55
CA CYS A 6 -7.53 -0.85 -11.10
C CYS A 6 -6.15 -1.33 -11.57
N PHE A 7 -5.82 -2.61 -11.39
CA PHE A 7 -4.56 -3.18 -11.88
C PHE A 7 -4.38 -3.02 -13.40
N LYS A 8 -5.46 -3.19 -14.18
CA LYS A 8 -5.42 -2.98 -15.64
C LYS A 8 -5.16 -1.51 -15.99
N LEU A 9 -5.81 -0.59 -15.28
CA LEU A 9 -5.65 0.85 -15.51
C LEU A 9 -4.23 1.33 -15.16
N LEU A 10 -3.69 0.92 -14.01
CA LEU A 10 -2.33 1.27 -13.60
C LEU A 10 -1.29 0.78 -14.61
N ARG A 11 -1.44 -0.46 -15.11
CA ARG A 11 -0.56 -0.99 -16.18
C ARG A 11 -0.70 -0.19 -17.47
N LYS A 12 -1.93 0.17 -17.86
CA LYS A 12 -2.16 1.03 -19.03
C LYS A 12 -1.45 2.38 -18.89
N TYR A 13 -1.60 3.06 -17.76
CA TYR A 13 -0.91 4.33 -17.49
C TYR A 13 0.62 4.17 -17.54
N ARG A 14 1.14 3.08 -16.97
CA ARG A 14 2.58 2.79 -17.00
C ARG A 14 3.06 2.62 -18.43
N ASP A 15 2.35 1.84 -19.23
CA ASP A 15 2.69 1.56 -20.62
C ASP A 15 2.54 2.81 -21.51
N GLN A 16 1.69 3.76 -21.12
CA GLN A 16 1.53 5.07 -21.76
C GLN A 16 2.60 6.09 -21.30
N GLY A 17 3.43 5.75 -20.30
CA GLY A 17 4.41 6.67 -19.74
C GLY A 17 3.82 7.78 -18.88
N GLU A 18 2.56 7.64 -18.46
CA GLU A 18 1.88 8.61 -17.58
C GLU A 18 2.62 8.73 -16.25
N LYS A 19 2.61 9.96 -15.69
CA LYS A 19 3.26 10.27 -14.43
C LYS A 19 2.39 11.17 -13.56
N PHE A 20 2.52 10.98 -12.26
CA PHE A 20 1.80 11.72 -11.24
C PHE A 20 2.76 12.22 -10.17
N ASP A 21 2.40 13.34 -9.53
CA ASP A 21 3.14 13.84 -8.37
C ASP A 21 2.64 13.23 -7.06
N VAL A 22 1.37 12.82 -7.03
CA VAL A 22 0.75 12.18 -5.87
C VAL A 22 -0.15 11.03 -6.31
N ILE A 23 -0.05 9.89 -5.63
CA ILE A 23 -0.95 8.74 -5.81
C ILE A 23 -1.48 8.30 -4.45
N VAL A 24 -2.79 8.07 -4.36
CA VAL A 24 -3.44 7.51 -3.18
C VAL A 24 -3.88 6.08 -3.49
N MET A 25 -3.48 5.15 -2.62
CA MET A 25 -3.73 3.73 -2.75
C MET A 25 -4.43 3.19 -1.50
N ASP A 26 -5.76 3.20 -1.53
CA ASP A 26 -6.62 2.64 -0.48
C ASP A 26 -7.46 1.47 -1.02
N PRO A 27 -6.84 0.28 -1.18
CA PRO A 27 -7.53 -0.87 -1.74
C PRO A 27 -8.51 -1.48 -0.73
N PRO A 28 -9.56 -2.20 -1.23
CA PRO A 28 -10.38 -3.02 -0.35
C PRO A 28 -9.54 -4.11 0.33
N LYS A 29 -10.05 -4.66 1.42
CA LYS A 29 -9.35 -5.70 2.19
C LYS A 29 -9.02 -6.91 1.31
N PHE A 30 -7.72 -7.14 1.04
CA PHE A 30 -7.27 -8.33 0.31
C PHE A 30 -7.14 -9.59 1.16
N VAL A 31 -7.09 -9.45 2.49
CA VAL A 31 -6.95 -10.57 3.43
C VAL A 31 -8.26 -10.76 4.19
N GLU A 32 -9.01 -11.82 3.89
CA GLU A 32 -10.18 -12.17 4.70
C GLU A 32 -9.83 -13.16 5.81
N ASN A 33 -8.85 -14.04 5.57
CA ASN A 33 -8.41 -15.08 6.50
C ASN A 33 -6.89 -15.34 6.41
N LYS A 34 -6.34 -16.11 7.36
CA LYS A 34 -4.88 -16.37 7.45
C LYS A 34 -4.31 -17.10 6.23
N SER A 35 -5.06 -18.02 5.62
CA SER A 35 -4.57 -18.78 4.46
C SER A 35 -4.38 -17.91 3.22
N GLN A 36 -5.10 -16.79 3.12
CA GLN A 36 -4.97 -15.81 2.03
C GLN A 36 -3.86 -14.78 2.23
N LEU A 37 -3.22 -14.72 3.42
CA LEU A 37 -2.25 -13.66 3.73
C LEU A 37 -1.12 -13.57 2.71
N MET A 38 -0.53 -14.71 2.34
CA MET A 38 0.55 -14.75 1.34
C MET A 38 0.11 -14.24 -0.04
N GLY A 39 -1.08 -14.61 -0.50
CA GLY A 39 -1.63 -14.14 -1.77
C GLY A 39 -1.94 -12.64 -1.74
N ALA A 40 -2.48 -12.16 -0.64
CA ALA A 40 -2.74 -10.74 -0.43
C ALA A 40 -1.46 -9.91 -0.38
N CYS A 41 -0.39 -10.41 0.27
CA CYS A 41 0.92 -9.72 0.27
C CYS A 41 1.42 -9.49 -1.15
N ARG A 42 1.27 -10.47 -2.05
CA ARG A 42 1.61 -10.29 -3.47
C ARG A 42 0.75 -9.22 -4.14
N GLY A 43 -0.56 -9.23 -3.90
CA GLY A 43 -1.46 -8.19 -4.42
C GLY A 43 -1.10 -6.77 -3.95
N TYR A 44 -0.77 -6.62 -2.66
CA TYR A 44 -0.28 -5.35 -2.11
C TYR A 44 1.08 -4.96 -2.69
N LYS A 45 2.00 -5.91 -2.89
CA LYS A 45 3.28 -5.63 -3.53
C LYS A 45 3.07 -5.12 -4.95
N ASP A 46 2.31 -5.84 -5.76
CA ASP A 46 2.05 -5.50 -7.17
C ASP A 46 1.42 -4.11 -7.32
N ILE A 47 0.42 -3.78 -6.49
CA ILE A 47 -0.29 -2.50 -6.63
C ILE A 47 0.59 -1.32 -6.19
N ASN A 48 1.39 -1.49 -5.14
CA ASN A 48 2.35 -0.47 -4.70
C ASN A 48 3.49 -0.30 -5.71
N MET A 49 4.00 -1.40 -6.28
CA MET A 49 5.04 -1.35 -7.31
C MET A 49 4.58 -0.54 -8.52
N LEU A 50 3.36 -0.82 -9.03
CA LEU A 50 2.78 -0.07 -10.14
C LEU A 50 2.59 1.41 -9.79
N ALA A 51 2.14 1.72 -8.57
CA ALA A 51 2.01 3.11 -8.12
C ALA A 51 3.36 3.83 -8.08
N ILE A 52 4.41 3.20 -7.53
CA ILE A 52 5.77 3.76 -7.47
C ILE A 52 6.33 4.01 -8.88
N GLN A 53 6.09 3.10 -9.82
CA GLN A 53 6.50 3.25 -11.23
C GLN A 53 5.81 4.44 -11.92
N LEU A 54 4.64 4.85 -11.44
CA LEU A 54 3.86 5.97 -11.99
C LEU A 54 4.17 7.32 -11.33
N LEU A 55 5.02 7.36 -10.31
CA LEU A 55 5.39 8.61 -9.64
C LEU A 55 6.60 9.29 -10.27
N ASN A 56 6.54 10.61 -10.38
CA ASN A 56 7.69 11.46 -10.67
C ASN A 56 8.74 11.36 -9.55
N PRO A 57 10.04 11.63 -9.82
CA PRO A 57 11.01 11.86 -8.76
C PRO A 57 10.52 12.95 -7.80
N GLY A 58 10.59 12.70 -6.49
CA GLY A 58 10.01 13.55 -5.45
C GLY A 58 8.50 13.37 -5.22
N GLY A 59 7.81 12.57 -6.03
CA GLY A 59 6.38 12.29 -5.89
C GLY A 59 6.04 11.48 -4.63
N VAL A 60 4.78 11.56 -4.19
CA VAL A 60 4.32 10.99 -2.93
C VAL A 60 3.28 9.89 -3.17
N LEU A 61 3.52 8.72 -2.58
CA LEU A 61 2.56 7.63 -2.46
C LEU A 61 1.94 7.66 -1.07
N LEU A 62 0.61 7.78 -0.99
CA LEU A 62 -0.16 7.51 0.22
C LEU A 62 -0.78 6.12 0.08
N THR A 63 -0.34 5.14 0.86
CA THR A 63 -0.78 3.75 0.69
C THR A 63 -1.30 3.15 1.99
N PHE A 64 -2.38 2.39 1.91
CA PHE A 64 -3.14 1.91 3.06
C PHE A 64 -3.44 0.41 3.00
N SER A 65 -3.68 -0.16 4.18
CA SER A 65 -4.19 -1.52 4.37
C SER A 65 -5.10 -1.55 5.58
N CYS A 66 -6.33 -2.02 5.40
CA CYS A 66 -7.33 -2.17 6.46
C CYS A 66 -7.43 -3.63 6.99
N SER A 67 -6.40 -4.44 6.79
CA SER A 67 -6.40 -5.82 7.28
C SER A 67 -5.83 -5.93 8.70
N GLY A 68 -6.61 -6.47 9.63
CA GLY A 68 -6.12 -6.82 10.98
C GLY A 68 -5.01 -7.87 10.99
N LEU A 69 -4.99 -8.78 10.00
CA LEU A 69 -3.93 -9.78 9.86
C LEU A 69 -2.64 -9.22 9.23
N MET A 70 -2.71 -8.03 8.62
CA MET A 70 -1.56 -7.32 8.11
C MET A 70 -0.98 -6.47 9.25
N THR A 71 0.20 -6.84 9.75
CA THR A 71 0.92 -6.00 10.71
C THR A 71 1.53 -4.80 10.01
N THR A 72 1.77 -3.73 10.76
CA THR A 72 2.48 -2.53 10.26
C THR A 72 3.82 -2.91 9.63
N ASP A 73 4.63 -3.70 10.33
CA ASP A 73 5.97 -4.11 9.87
C ASP A 73 5.91 -4.93 8.58
N LEU A 74 4.91 -5.83 8.45
CA LEU A 74 4.74 -6.61 7.24
C LEU A 74 4.34 -5.71 6.07
N PHE A 75 3.43 -4.75 6.30
CA PHE A 75 3.05 -3.79 5.26
C PHE A 75 4.22 -2.91 4.83
N GLN A 76 5.04 -2.44 5.78
CA GLN A 76 6.24 -1.68 5.48
C GLN A 76 7.24 -2.49 4.64
N LYS A 77 7.45 -3.78 4.96
CA LYS A 77 8.29 -4.68 4.17
C LYS A 77 7.74 -4.90 2.75
N ILE A 78 6.43 -5.00 2.60
CA ILE A 78 5.79 -5.11 1.27
C ILE A 78 6.04 -3.87 0.43
N ILE A 79 5.94 -2.67 1.02
CA ILE A 79 6.23 -1.41 0.32
C ILE A 79 7.71 -1.33 -0.07
N ALA A 80 8.62 -1.74 0.82
CA ALA A 80 10.05 -1.78 0.52
C ALA A 80 10.38 -2.76 -0.62
N ASP A 81 9.79 -3.96 -0.60
CA ASP A 81 9.95 -4.97 -1.66
C ASP A 81 9.36 -4.48 -2.99
N ALA A 82 8.23 -3.77 -2.96
CA ALA A 82 7.65 -3.13 -4.14
C ALA A 82 8.55 -2.01 -4.72
N ALA A 83 9.23 -1.25 -3.86
CA ALA A 83 10.15 -0.20 -4.27
C ALA A 83 11.41 -0.77 -4.94
N ILE A 84 11.97 -1.85 -4.37
CA ILE A 84 13.10 -2.59 -4.96
C ILE A 84 12.73 -3.09 -6.37
N ASP A 85 11.58 -3.76 -6.52
CA ASP A 85 11.13 -4.26 -7.83
C ASP A 85 10.76 -3.14 -8.80
N ALA A 86 10.35 -1.97 -8.30
CA ALA A 86 10.15 -0.78 -9.12
C ALA A 86 11.46 -0.10 -9.53
N GLY A 87 12.61 -0.50 -8.97
CA GLY A 87 13.92 0.11 -9.21
C GLY A 87 14.02 1.55 -8.69
N ARG A 88 13.32 1.87 -7.59
CA ARG A 88 13.20 3.22 -7.03
C ARG A 88 13.41 3.17 -5.52
N ASP A 89 14.18 4.11 -4.98
CA ASP A 89 14.25 4.29 -3.53
C ASP A 89 13.01 5.05 -3.05
N VAL A 90 12.53 4.70 -1.86
CA VAL A 90 11.42 5.37 -1.20
C VAL A 90 11.75 5.71 0.24
N GLN A 91 11.30 6.87 0.68
CA GLN A 91 11.43 7.34 2.06
C GLN A 91 10.06 7.33 2.72
N PHE A 92 9.92 6.62 3.83
CA PHE A 92 8.73 6.74 4.69
C PHE A 92 8.80 8.09 5.41
N ILE A 93 7.88 9.00 5.08
CA ILE A 93 7.84 10.36 5.63
C ILE A 93 6.74 10.53 6.69
N GLU A 94 5.72 9.66 6.67
CA GLU A 94 4.68 9.63 7.68
C GLU A 94 4.08 8.23 7.81
N GLN A 95 3.60 7.89 9.01
CA GLN A 95 2.84 6.68 9.28
C GLN A 95 1.44 7.05 9.76
N PHE A 96 0.42 6.52 9.09
CA PHE A 96 -0.99 6.72 9.41
C PHE A 96 -1.56 5.54 10.21
N ARG A 97 -2.56 5.85 11.02
CA ARG A 97 -3.35 4.92 11.83
C ARG A 97 -4.81 5.36 11.86
N GLN A 98 -5.68 4.49 12.33
CA GLN A 98 -7.09 4.84 12.57
C GLN A 98 -7.22 6.07 13.49
N ALA A 99 -8.24 6.88 13.23
CA ALA A 99 -8.50 8.10 13.96
C ALA A 99 -8.91 7.82 15.42
N ALA A 100 -8.90 8.87 16.24
CA ALA A 100 -9.13 8.75 17.69
C ALA A 100 -10.54 8.28 18.07
N ASP A 101 -11.51 8.43 17.17
CA ASP A 101 -12.88 7.90 17.27
C ASP A 101 -12.96 6.37 17.04
N HIS A 102 -11.85 5.75 16.62
CA HIS A 102 -11.67 4.31 16.49
C HIS A 102 -10.59 3.80 17.45
N PRO A 103 -10.82 3.87 18.79
CA PRO A 103 -9.80 3.50 19.76
C PRO A 103 -9.44 2.01 19.68
N VAL A 104 -8.18 1.71 20.00
CA VAL A 104 -7.70 0.33 20.15
C VAL A 104 -7.54 0.05 21.63
N ILE A 105 -8.33 -0.90 22.14
CA ILE A 105 -8.21 -1.31 23.55
C ILE A 105 -6.92 -2.11 23.74
N ALA A 106 -6.18 -1.83 24.82
CA ALA A 106 -4.87 -2.42 25.06
C ALA A 106 -4.86 -3.96 25.16
N THR A 107 -5.99 -4.55 25.58
CA THR A 107 -6.17 -6.00 25.70
C THR A 107 -6.55 -6.69 24.38
N TYR A 108 -6.76 -5.93 23.30
CA TYR A 108 -7.12 -6.44 21.98
C TYR A 108 -6.37 -5.68 20.87
N PRO A 109 -5.06 -5.94 20.70
CA PRO A 109 -4.22 -5.27 19.70
C PRO A 109 -4.69 -5.50 18.25
N GLU A 110 -5.43 -6.57 17.97
CA GLU A 110 -6.02 -6.86 16.67
C GLU A 110 -7.04 -5.81 16.21
N GLY A 111 -7.56 -5.00 17.15
CA GLY A 111 -8.40 -3.84 16.87
C GLY A 111 -7.68 -2.71 16.11
N LEU A 112 -6.34 -2.72 16.10
CA LEU A 112 -5.54 -1.86 15.22
C LEU A 112 -5.49 -2.48 13.82
N TYR A 113 -6.52 -2.23 13.01
CA TYR A 113 -6.63 -2.87 11.69
C TYR A 113 -6.17 -1.97 10.54
N LEU A 114 -6.23 -0.64 10.68
CA LEU A 114 -5.83 0.32 9.65
C LEU A 114 -4.36 0.71 9.79
N LYS A 115 -3.63 0.61 8.68
CA LYS A 115 -2.23 1.04 8.54
C LYS A 115 -2.11 1.84 7.28
N GLY A 116 -1.35 2.91 7.33
CA GLY A 116 -0.97 3.63 6.14
C GLY A 116 0.41 4.24 6.26
N PHE A 117 0.99 4.58 5.11
CA PHE A 117 2.25 5.30 5.02
C PHE A 117 2.17 6.36 3.94
N ALA A 118 2.82 7.49 4.19
CA ALA A 118 3.25 8.40 3.15
C ALA A 118 4.70 8.07 2.78
N CYS A 119 4.94 7.84 1.50
CA CYS A 119 6.23 7.45 0.95
C CYS A 119 6.63 8.45 -0.13
N ARG A 120 7.79 9.10 0.00
CA ARG A 120 8.37 9.93 -1.06
C ARG A 120 9.29 9.09 -1.94
N VAL A 121 9.06 9.11 -3.25
CA VAL A 121 9.90 8.43 -4.23
C VAL A 121 11.10 9.31 -4.58
N MET A 122 12.30 8.74 -4.63
CA MET A 122 13.54 9.44 -4.95
C MET A 122 13.87 9.39 -6.44
#